data_AF-A0A941TDG6-F1
#
_entry.id   AF-A0A941TDG6-F1
#
_cell.length_a   1.000
_cell.length_b   1.000
_cell.length_c   1.000
_cell.angle_alpha   90.00
_cell.angle_beta   90.00
_cell.angle_gamma   90.00
#
_symmetry.space_group_name_H-M   'P 1'
#
loop_
_entity.id
_entity.type
_entity.pdbx_description
1 polymer ?
#
loop_
_entity_poly.entity_id
_entity_poly.type
_entity_poly.pdbx_seq_one_letter_code
_entity_poly.pdbx_strand_id
1 'polypeptide(L)'
;MARRRKQRISPRRIGVFVALILLGFGAIWAWQHRARVRSVMSTVNAELPVPARAPDASQSGTSAAMPVRVAGKLSLKHAPRDAQLGVVAVDAAVLVRSVEMYQWHERCELGGGACAYAASWSQGHVDSTKFREPKGHENPPLPFADARFAAGEIRLGDVVVDPKLLETLPMQDYSVKAGALPPNMAATFNVVDGVLYAGGDAAHPQIGSVRVRYRIVPAGAVDLAGVKRGNKLEAQ
;
A
#
# COMPACT_ATOMS: atom_id res chain seq x y z
N MET A 1 60.86 26.98 6.23
CA MET A 1 59.94 26.09 7.00
C MET A 1 58.76 26.91 7.51
N ALA A 2 57.54 26.70 6.98
CA ALA A 2 56.33 27.42 7.43
C ALA A 2 55.49 26.52 8.36
N ARG A 3 55.38 26.88 9.64
CA ARG A 3 54.53 26.16 10.62
C ARG A 3 53.07 26.54 10.41
N ARG A 4 52.25 25.60 9.92
CA ARG A 4 50.78 25.72 9.87
C ARG A 4 50.21 25.80 11.30
N ARG A 5 49.51 26.89 11.59
CA ARG A 5 48.81 27.14 12.86
C ARG A 5 47.54 26.27 12.91
N LYS A 6 47.49 25.26 13.79
CA LYS A 6 46.26 24.47 14.03
C LYS A 6 45.21 25.36 14.70
N GLN A 7 44.13 25.69 13.98
CA GLN A 7 42.95 26.33 14.56
C GLN A 7 42.26 25.34 15.50
N ARG A 8 42.29 25.63 16.81
CA ARG A 8 41.49 24.94 17.81
C ARG A 8 40.05 25.47 17.72
N ILE A 9 39.15 24.65 17.19
CA ILE A 9 37.71 24.94 17.16
C ILE A 9 37.18 24.81 18.58
N SER A 10 36.55 25.85 19.11
CA SER A 10 36.05 25.85 20.49
C SER A 10 34.81 24.95 20.63
N PRO A 11 34.65 24.23 21.75
CA PRO A 11 33.54 23.28 21.95
C PRO A 11 32.16 23.92 21.85
N ARG A 12 32.05 25.23 22.13
CA ARG A 12 30.83 26.01 21.91
C ARG A 12 30.41 26.10 20.44
N ARG A 13 31.37 26.15 19.50
CA ARG A 13 31.09 26.17 18.05
C ARG A 13 30.62 24.81 17.55
N ILE A 14 31.10 23.73 18.16
CA ILE A 14 30.65 22.36 17.87
C ILE A 14 29.21 22.17 18.35
N GLY A 15 28.88 22.65 19.56
CA GLY A 15 27.51 22.57 20.10
C GLY A 15 26.48 23.31 19.24
N VAL A 16 26.81 24.51 18.76
CA VAL A 16 25.92 25.26 17.84
C VAL A 16 25.76 24.54 16.50
N PHE A 17 26.83 23.96 15.96
CA PHE A 17 26.76 23.19 14.72
C PHE A 17 25.86 21.95 14.84
N VAL A 18 25.96 21.21 15.94
CA VAL A 18 25.12 20.03 16.18
C VAL A 18 23.65 20.41 16.36
N ALA A 19 23.36 21.50 17.09
CA ALA A 19 21.98 21.98 17.25
C ALA A 19 21.34 22.40 15.91
N LEU A 20 22.11 23.04 15.03
CA LEU A 20 21.64 23.42 13.69
C LEU A 20 21.37 22.20 12.79
N ILE A 21 22.22 21.17 12.87
CA ILE A 21 22.01 19.91 12.14
C ILE A 21 20.75 19.21 12.62
N LEU A 22 20.53 19.12 13.93
CA LEU A 22 19.34 18.46 14.50
C LEU A 22 18.04 19.21 14.16
N LEU A 23 18.05 20.55 14.17
CA LEU A 23 16.92 21.37 13.71
C LEU A 23 16.65 21.19 12.21
N GLY A 24 17.70 21.13 11.39
CA GLY A 24 17.59 20.84 9.96
C GLY A 24 17.00 19.47 9.67
N PHE A 25 17.46 18.43 10.38
CA PHE A 25 16.91 17.08 10.27
C PHE A 25 15.45 16.99 10.72
N GLY A 26 15.07 17.68 11.81
CA GLY A 26 13.67 17.75 12.25
C GLY A 26 12.76 18.44 11.23
N ALA A 27 13.24 19.52 10.59
CA ALA A 27 12.50 20.21 9.53
C ALA A 27 12.36 19.36 8.26
N ILE A 28 13.42 18.65 7.85
CA ILE A 28 13.39 17.73 6.69
C ILE A 28 12.49 16.54 6.96
N TRP A 29 12.52 15.96 8.16
CA TRP A 29 11.63 14.87 8.58
C TRP A 29 10.16 15.31 8.59
N ALA A 30 9.86 16.50 9.12
CA ALA A 30 8.52 17.08 9.07
C ALA A 30 8.05 17.40 7.64
N TRP A 31 8.96 17.80 6.74
CA TRP A 31 8.65 18.04 5.32
C TRP A 31 8.41 16.74 4.55
N GLN A 32 9.22 15.70 4.77
CA GLN A 32 9.00 14.37 4.16
C GLN A 32 7.69 13.73 4.63
N HIS A 33 7.29 13.93 5.89
CA HIS A 33 5.99 13.47 6.38
C HIS A 33 4.81 14.37 5.96
N ARG A 34 5.05 15.64 5.56
CA ARG A 34 4.02 16.53 4.97
C ARG A 34 3.81 16.36 3.46
N ALA A 35 4.63 15.57 2.77
CA ALA A 35 4.55 15.36 1.32
C ALA A 35 3.80 14.07 0.89
N ARG A 36 2.92 13.52 1.74
CA ARG A 36 1.93 12.49 1.34
C ARG A 36 0.49 12.91 1.56
N VAL A 37 0.19 14.21 1.49
CA VAL A 37 -1.20 14.69 1.40
C VAL A 37 -1.22 15.97 0.56
N ARG A 38 -2.04 15.95 -0.50
CA ARG A 38 -2.34 17.00 -1.50
C ARG A 38 -1.37 17.20 -2.67
N SER A 39 -1.75 16.61 -3.80
CA SER A 39 -1.79 17.33 -5.08
C SER A 39 -2.70 16.64 -6.10
N VAL A 40 -4.02 16.84 -5.98
CA VAL A 40 -4.87 17.20 -7.13
C VAL A 40 -5.91 18.18 -6.61
N MET A 41 -5.63 19.48 -6.71
CA MET A 41 -6.66 20.52 -6.75
C MET A 41 -6.13 21.71 -7.54
N SER A 42 -6.67 21.90 -8.72
CA SER A 42 -7.10 23.19 -9.27
C SER A 42 -7.94 22.82 -10.51
N THR A 43 -9.18 23.24 -10.66
CA THR A 43 -9.69 24.60 -10.54
C THR A 43 -11.19 24.59 -10.25
N VAL A 44 -11.64 25.14 -9.11
CA VAL A 44 -12.97 25.75 -9.02
C VAL A 44 -12.85 26.94 -8.09
N ASN A 45 -12.96 28.14 -8.65
CA ASN A 45 -13.39 29.33 -7.94
C ASN A 45 -14.14 30.19 -8.95
N ALA A 46 -15.46 30.21 -8.83
CA ALA A 46 -16.29 31.40 -8.94
C ALA A 46 -17.75 30.98 -8.68
N GLU A 47 -18.28 31.42 -7.55
CA GLU A 47 -19.70 31.42 -7.24
C GLU A 47 -20.52 32.26 -8.25
N LEU A 48 -21.80 31.92 -8.31
CA LEU A 48 -22.87 32.33 -9.24
C LEU A 48 -23.13 33.85 -9.29
N PRO A 49 -23.82 34.32 -10.36
CA PRO A 49 -25.24 34.64 -10.17
C PRO A 49 -26.18 34.07 -11.25
N VAL A 50 -27.34 33.63 -10.77
CA VAL A 50 -28.53 33.18 -11.54
C VAL A 50 -29.17 34.35 -12.30
N PRO A 51 -29.71 34.09 -13.51
CA PRO A 51 -31.11 34.47 -13.73
C PRO A 51 -31.95 33.28 -14.22
N ALA A 52 -33.20 33.26 -13.75
CA ALA A 52 -34.21 32.26 -14.05
C ALA A 52 -34.67 32.32 -15.52
N ARG A 53 -34.84 31.14 -16.15
CA ARG A 53 -35.86 30.95 -17.20
C ARG A 53 -36.35 29.50 -17.24
N ALA A 54 -37.64 29.39 -17.50
CA ALA A 54 -38.55 28.25 -17.36
C ALA A 54 -38.30 27.10 -18.38
N PRO A 55 -39.01 25.96 -18.25
CA PRO A 55 -38.57 24.64 -18.71
C PRO A 55 -38.85 24.41 -20.20
N ASP A 56 -37.94 23.68 -20.86
CA ASP A 56 -38.30 22.90 -22.03
C ASP A 56 -37.93 21.44 -21.80
N ALA A 57 -38.96 20.61 -21.88
CA ALA A 57 -38.88 19.18 -21.82
C ALA A 57 -38.27 18.64 -23.11
N SER A 58 -37.26 17.77 -23.00
CA SER A 58 -37.00 16.72 -23.99
C SER A 58 -36.13 15.61 -23.39
N GLN A 59 -36.67 14.41 -23.46
CA GLN A 59 -36.12 13.16 -22.94
C GLN A 59 -34.84 12.76 -23.68
N SER A 60 -33.82 12.33 -22.93
CA SER A 60 -32.78 11.42 -23.40
C SER A 60 -32.18 10.74 -22.17
N GLY A 61 -32.24 9.41 -22.14
CA GLY A 61 -31.96 8.52 -21.01
C GLY A 61 -30.50 8.45 -20.56
N THR A 62 -29.85 9.59 -20.34
CA THR A 62 -28.61 9.66 -19.59
C THR A 62 -29.00 9.75 -18.13
N SER A 63 -28.86 8.66 -17.36
CA SER A 63 -28.91 8.76 -15.90
C SER A 63 -27.92 9.84 -15.49
N ALA A 64 -28.43 11.01 -15.11
CA ALA A 64 -27.60 12.15 -14.77
C ALA A 64 -26.63 11.72 -13.66
N ALA A 65 -25.34 11.94 -13.90
CA ALA A 65 -24.30 11.69 -12.92
C ALA A 65 -24.58 12.59 -11.71
N MET A 66 -25.07 12.01 -10.62
CA MET A 66 -25.37 12.75 -9.40
C MET A 66 -24.30 12.42 -8.35
N PRO A 67 -23.53 13.41 -7.86
CA PRO A 67 -22.70 13.20 -6.70
C PRO A 67 -23.60 12.91 -5.51
N VAL A 68 -23.39 11.76 -4.86
CA VAL A 68 -24.18 11.32 -3.70
C VAL A 68 -23.26 10.82 -2.61
N ARG A 69 -23.78 10.86 -1.38
CA ARG A 69 -23.21 10.19 -0.23
C ARG A 69 -24.19 9.12 0.24
N VAL A 70 -23.72 7.88 0.40
CA VAL A 70 -24.55 6.74 0.77
C VAL A 70 -23.89 6.04 1.95
N ALA A 71 -24.64 5.88 3.03
CA ALA A 71 -24.22 5.17 4.21
C ALA A 71 -25.04 3.89 4.42
N GLY A 72 -24.43 2.85 4.97
CA GLY A 72 -25.10 1.58 5.23
C GLY A 72 -24.11 0.44 5.41
N LYS A 73 -24.62 -0.79 5.52
CA LYS A 73 -23.78 -2.00 5.60
C LYS A 73 -23.55 -2.56 4.21
N LEU A 74 -22.29 -2.89 3.90
CA LEU A 74 -21.96 -3.62 2.68
C LEU A 74 -22.54 -5.03 2.72
N SER A 75 -23.18 -5.46 1.64
CA SER A 75 -23.56 -6.86 1.41
C SER A 75 -22.82 -7.39 0.18
N LEU A 76 -22.44 -8.66 0.26
CA LEU A 76 -21.61 -9.33 -0.74
C LEU A 76 -22.37 -10.52 -1.31
N LYS A 77 -22.31 -10.71 -2.63
CA LYS A 77 -22.82 -11.94 -3.24
C LYS A 77 -21.80 -13.08 -3.13
N HIS A 78 -20.52 -12.78 -3.33
CA HIS A 78 -19.42 -13.73 -3.19
C HIS A 78 -18.23 -13.10 -2.49
N ALA A 79 -17.58 -13.85 -1.61
CA ALA A 79 -16.37 -13.40 -0.93
C ALA A 79 -15.18 -13.19 -1.90
N PRO A 80 -14.27 -12.24 -1.64
CA PRO A 80 -13.03 -12.12 -2.36
C PRO A 80 -12.15 -13.35 -2.12
N ARG A 81 -11.49 -13.80 -3.19
CA ARG A 81 -10.69 -15.02 -3.18
C ARG A 81 -9.35 -14.81 -3.88
N ASP A 82 -8.28 -15.16 -3.19
CA ASP A 82 -7.00 -15.44 -3.80
C ASP A 82 -6.97 -16.90 -4.26
N ALA A 83 -7.24 -17.13 -5.55
CA ALA A 83 -7.23 -18.48 -6.09
C ALA A 83 -5.82 -19.09 -6.16
N GLN A 84 -4.78 -18.24 -6.24
CA GLN A 84 -3.40 -18.70 -6.35
C GLN A 84 -2.92 -19.32 -5.04
N LEU A 85 -3.31 -18.75 -3.89
CA LEU A 85 -2.93 -19.26 -2.56
C LEU A 85 -4.09 -19.96 -1.81
N GLY A 86 -5.28 -19.99 -2.41
CA GLY A 86 -6.46 -20.65 -1.84
C GLY A 86 -7.10 -19.91 -0.67
N VAL A 87 -6.82 -18.62 -0.48
CA VAL A 87 -7.33 -17.83 0.65
C VAL A 87 -8.66 -17.17 0.29
N VAL A 88 -9.67 -17.31 1.16
CA VAL A 88 -11.02 -16.73 1.00
C VAL A 88 -11.39 -15.95 2.25
N ALA A 89 -11.80 -14.69 2.11
CA ALA A 89 -12.19 -13.83 3.22
C ALA A 89 -13.70 -13.53 3.21
N VAL A 90 -14.48 -14.35 3.91
CA VAL A 90 -15.97 -14.35 3.84
C VAL A 90 -16.63 -13.04 4.26
N ASP A 91 -16.04 -12.31 5.22
CA ASP A 91 -16.59 -11.06 5.77
C ASP A 91 -15.85 -9.81 5.23
N ALA A 92 -15.23 -9.92 4.05
CA ALA A 92 -14.44 -8.85 3.45
C ALA A 92 -15.01 -8.41 2.10
N ALA A 93 -15.14 -7.11 1.89
CA ALA A 93 -15.45 -6.54 0.58
C ALA A 93 -14.22 -6.55 -0.35
N VAL A 94 -13.02 -6.48 0.23
CA VAL A 94 -11.74 -6.55 -0.50
C VAL A 94 -10.73 -7.35 0.32
N LEU A 95 -9.96 -8.19 -0.35
CA LEU A 95 -8.79 -8.90 0.18
C LEU A 95 -7.53 -8.40 -0.54
N VAL A 96 -6.49 -8.03 0.21
CA VAL A 96 -5.21 -7.53 -0.32
C VAL A 96 -4.10 -8.44 0.16
N ARG A 97 -3.36 -9.03 -0.79
CA ARG A 97 -2.15 -9.81 -0.58
C ARG A 97 -0.93 -8.90 -0.68
N SER A 98 -0.08 -8.95 0.32
CA SER A 98 1.27 -8.35 0.32
C SER A 98 2.33 -9.42 0.47
N VAL A 99 3.30 -9.44 -0.42
CA VAL A 99 4.35 -10.47 -0.50
C VAL A 99 5.71 -9.84 -0.28
N GLU A 100 6.45 -10.38 0.68
CA GLU A 100 7.84 -10.01 0.92
C GLU A 100 8.75 -11.21 0.77
N MET A 101 9.96 -10.97 0.29
CA MET A 101 11.02 -11.95 0.25
C MET A 101 12.19 -11.51 1.13
N TYR A 102 12.76 -12.44 1.87
CA TYR A 102 14.01 -12.25 2.56
C TYR A 102 15.13 -12.39 1.54
N GLN A 103 15.79 -11.28 1.21
CA GLN A 103 16.67 -11.20 0.05
C GLN A 103 17.81 -10.20 0.31
N TRP A 104 18.85 -10.27 -0.50
CA TRP A 104 19.98 -9.35 -0.46
C TRP A 104 19.60 -7.96 -0.94
N HIS A 105 20.17 -6.96 -0.29
CA HIS A 105 20.16 -5.56 -0.69
C HIS A 105 21.58 -5.03 -0.76
N GLU A 106 21.87 -4.28 -1.83
CA GLU A 106 23.11 -3.52 -1.96
C GLU A 106 22.91 -2.07 -1.51
N ARG A 107 23.91 -1.53 -0.80
CA ARG A 107 24.01 -0.11 -0.48
C ARG A 107 25.42 0.38 -0.74
N CYS A 108 25.57 1.30 -1.70
CA CYS A 108 26.87 1.89 -2.05
C CYS A 108 27.03 3.31 -1.52
N GLU A 109 28.27 3.70 -1.25
CA GLU A 109 28.62 5.09 -0.93
C GLU A 109 28.38 6.03 -2.13
N LEU A 110 27.99 7.27 -1.82
CA LEU A 110 27.82 8.32 -2.82
C LEU A 110 29.13 8.55 -3.58
N GLY A 111 29.04 8.75 -4.90
CA GLY A 111 30.21 8.92 -5.76
C GLY A 111 30.86 7.59 -6.21
N GLY A 112 30.24 6.45 -5.92
CA GLY A 112 30.67 5.15 -6.44
C GLY A 112 31.73 4.45 -5.60
N GLY A 113 31.81 4.75 -4.30
CA GLY A 113 32.71 4.10 -3.34
C GLY A 113 32.32 2.66 -3.00
N ALA A 114 32.63 2.23 -1.77
CA ALA A 114 32.39 0.85 -1.35
C ALA A 114 30.88 0.53 -1.28
N CYS A 115 30.54 -0.75 -1.49
CA CYS A 115 29.17 -1.26 -1.31
C CYS A 115 29.10 -2.25 -0.15
N ALA A 116 28.00 -2.21 0.59
CA ALA A 116 27.66 -3.15 1.64
C ALA A 116 26.42 -3.96 1.22
N TYR A 117 26.38 -5.21 1.63
CA TYR A 117 25.29 -6.13 1.33
C TYR A 117 24.66 -6.63 2.63
N ALA A 118 23.34 -6.60 2.70
CA ALA A 118 22.60 -7.09 3.85
C ALA A 118 21.32 -7.79 3.41
N ALA A 119 21.01 -8.91 4.06
CA ALA A 119 19.77 -9.62 3.85
C ALA A 119 18.66 -9.03 4.73
N SER A 120 17.50 -8.77 4.12
CA SER A 120 16.32 -8.27 4.84
C SER A 120 15.04 -8.62 4.10
N TRP A 121 13.92 -8.55 4.80
CA TRP A 121 12.61 -8.63 4.17
C TRP A 121 12.33 -7.40 3.32
N SER A 122 11.91 -7.61 2.08
CA SER A 122 11.55 -6.53 1.17
C SER A 122 10.36 -6.90 0.30
N GLN A 123 9.56 -5.90 -0.05
CA GLN A 123 8.44 -6.01 -0.98
C GLN A 123 8.99 -6.08 -2.41
N GLY A 124 8.50 -7.02 -3.21
CA GLY A 124 8.95 -7.20 -4.57
C GLY A 124 10.36 -7.81 -4.70
N HIS A 125 10.74 -8.08 -5.95
CA HIS A 125 12.04 -8.67 -6.29
C HIS A 125 13.10 -7.58 -6.46
N VAL A 126 14.24 -7.71 -5.76
CA VAL A 126 15.43 -6.91 -6.03
C VAL A 126 16.32 -7.68 -6.99
N ASP A 127 16.51 -7.09 -8.18
CA ASP A 127 17.32 -7.65 -9.25
C ASP A 127 18.82 -7.60 -8.90
N SER A 128 19.31 -8.68 -8.29
CA SER A 128 20.69 -8.82 -7.83
C SER A 128 21.70 -8.89 -8.97
N THR A 129 21.27 -9.10 -10.23
CA THR A 129 22.18 -9.07 -11.39
C THR A 129 22.77 -7.67 -11.62
N LYS A 130 22.13 -6.64 -11.04
CA LYS A 130 22.56 -5.24 -11.09
C LYS A 130 23.46 -4.84 -9.93
N PHE A 131 23.72 -5.74 -8.98
CA PHE A 131 24.66 -5.46 -7.90
C PHE A 131 26.08 -5.30 -8.46
N ARG A 132 26.92 -4.55 -7.76
CA ARG A 132 28.33 -4.39 -8.07
C ARG A 132 29.09 -5.71 -7.92
N GLU A 133 28.70 -6.52 -6.94
CA GLU A 133 29.20 -7.87 -6.73
C GLU A 133 28.02 -8.86 -6.58
N PRO A 134 27.46 -9.33 -7.71
CA PRO A 134 26.33 -10.27 -7.68
C PRO A 134 26.69 -11.65 -7.11
N LYS A 135 27.94 -12.08 -7.29
CA LYS A 135 28.40 -13.40 -6.88
C LYS A 135 28.37 -13.52 -5.35
N GLY A 136 27.59 -14.47 -4.83
CA GLY A 136 27.36 -14.62 -3.39
C GLY A 136 26.25 -13.74 -2.81
N HIS A 137 25.62 -12.90 -3.64
CA HIS A 137 24.50 -12.02 -3.28
C HIS A 137 23.29 -12.22 -4.22
N GLU A 138 23.12 -13.42 -4.74
CA GLU A 138 22.05 -13.75 -5.67
C GLU A 138 20.69 -13.78 -4.98
N ASN A 139 19.71 -13.10 -5.58
CA ASN A 139 18.31 -13.19 -5.19
C ASN A 139 17.57 -14.13 -6.16
N PRO A 140 16.85 -15.15 -5.65
CA PRO A 140 15.99 -15.98 -6.49
C PRO A 140 14.78 -15.19 -6.99
N PRO A 141 14.10 -15.65 -8.05
CA PRO A 141 12.88 -15.00 -8.54
C PRO A 141 11.78 -15.04 -7.48
N LEU A 142 11.00 -13.96 -7.39
CA LEU A 142 9.85 -13.88 -6.49
C LEU A 142 8.67 -14.73 -7.03
N PRO A 143 8.18 -15.74 -6.28
CA PRO A 143 7.17 -16.67 -6.80
C PRO A 143 5.74 -16.12 -6.81
N PHE A 144 5.46 -15.09 -6.00
CA PHE A 144 4.14 -14.49 -5.85
C PHE A 144 4.25 -12.97 -5.87
N ALA A 145 3.35 -12.30 -6.59
CA ALA A 145 3.25 -10.84 -6.56
C ALA A 145 2.18 -10.37 -5.58
N ASP A 146 2.25 -9.11 -5.17
CA ASP A 146 1.15 -8.41 -4.52
C ASP A 146 -0.12 -8.49 -5.38
N ALA A 147 -1.27 -8.58 -4.73
CA ALA A 147 -2.55 -8.70 -5.43
C ALA A 147 -3.70 -8.13 -4.61
N ARG A 148 -4.75 -7.69 -5.31
CA ARG A 148 -6.00 -7.20 -4.71
C ARG A 148 -7.16 -7.96 -5.34
N PHE A 149 -8.05 -8.45 -4.49
CA PHE A 149 -9.22 -9.23 -4.86
C PHE A 149 -10.46 -8.54 -4.30
N ALA A 150 -11.37 -8.11 -5.17
CA ALA A 150 -12.67 -7.59 -4.74
C ALA A 150 -13.68 -8.74 -4.59
N ALA A 151 -14.64 -8.56 -3.69
CA ALA A 151 -15.77 -9.46 -3.56
C ALA A 151 -16.59 -9.44 -4.86
N GLY A 152 -17.21 -10.57 -5.19
CA GLY A 152 -18.13 -10.64 -6.32
C GLY A 152 -19.43 -9.92 -5.98
N GLU A 153 -19.72 -8.85 -6.72
CA GLU A 153 -20.86 -7.94 -6.52
C GLU A 153 -20.99 -7.41 -5.08
N ILE A 154 -20.60 -6.15 -4.90
CA ILE A 154 -20.66 -5.45 -3.62
C ILE A 154 -21.85 -4.50 -3.67
N ARG A 155 -22.73 -4.55 -2.67
CA ARG A 155 -23.91 -3.68 -2.61
C ARG A 155 -23.93 -2.89 -1.32
N LEU A 156 -24.53 -1.70 -1.41
CA LEU A 156 -24.87 -0.85 -0.28
C LEU A 156 -26.35 -0.50 -0.43
N GLY A 157 -27.20 -1.27 0.25
CA GLY A 157 -28.64 -1.26 -0.02
C GLY A 157 -28.96 -1.76 -1.44
N ASP A 158 -29.67 -0.95 -2.21
CA ASP A 158 -30.08 -1.24 -3.59
C ASP A 158 -29.00 -0.93 -4.63
N VAL A 159 -27.92 -0.25 -4.25
CA VAL A 159 -26.88 0.23 -5.18
C VAL A 159 -25.69 -0.73 -5.22
N VAL A 160 -25.17 -1.01 -6.41
CA VAL A 160 -23.92 -1.74 -6.64
C VAL A 160 -22.75 -0.77 -6.52
N VAL A 161 -21.76 -1.14 -5.71
CA VAL A 161 -20.60 -0.31 -5.39
C VAL A 161 -19.41 -0.72 -6.27
N ASP A 162 -18.79 0.24 -6.96
CA ASP A 162 -17.50 0.05 -7.62
C ASP A 162 -16.42 -0.24 -6.56
N PRO A 163 -15.66 -1.35 -6.64
CA PRO A 163 -14.56 -1.66 -5.73
C PRO A 163 -13.51 -0.55 -5.58
N LYS A 164 -13.36 0.36 -6.55
CA LYS A 164 -12.48 1.53 -6.45
C LYS A 164 -12.86 2.46 -5.30
N LEU A 165 -14.16 2.60 -4.99
CA LEU A 165 -14.62 3.41 -3.86
C LEU A 165 -14.16 2.87 -2.51
N LEU A 166 -13.80 1.58 -2.45
CA LEU A 166 -13.34 0.91 -1.24
C LEU A 166 -11.83 1.04 -1.03
N GLU A 167 -11.10 1.64 -1.98
CA GLU A 167 -9.64 1.85 -1.86
C GLU A 167 -9.28 2.85 -0.76
N THR A 168 -10.17 3.78 -0.44
CA THR A 168 -9.98 4.81 0.59
C THR A 168 -10.40 4.34 1.97
N LEU A 169 -11.09 3.20 2.08
CA LEU A 169 -11.54 2.66 3.35
C LEU A 169 -10.36 2.09 4.15
N PRO A 170 -10.42 2.16 5.49
CA PRO A 170 -9.38 1.57 6.34
C PRO A 170 -9.32 0.06 6.11
N MET A 171 -8.09 -0.45 6.01
CA MET A 171 -7.82 -1.87 5.97
C MET A 171 -7.45 -2.39 7.36
N GLN A 172 -7.81 -3.63 7.64
CA GLN A 172 -7.40 -4.36 8.84
C GLN A 172 -6.62 -5.62 8.48
N ASP A 173 -5.78 -6.09 9.39
CA ASP A 173 -5.06 -7.35 9.20
C ASP A 173 -6.01 -8.54 9.13
N TYR A 174 -5.68 -9.49 8.26
CA TYR A 174 -6.45 -10.71 8.07
C TYR A 174 -5.56 -11.92 8.34
N SER A 175 -5.83 -12.59 9.46
CA SER A 175 -5.07 -13.77 9.89
C SER A 175 -5.57 -15.03 9.18
N VAL A 176 -4.72 -15.59 8.32
CA VAL A 176 -5.00 -16.87 7.66
C VAL A 176 -4.99 -18.00 8.68
N LYS A 177 -5.93 -18.94 8.57
CA LYS A 177 -5.97 -20.14 9.42
C LYS A 177 -5.31 -21.29 8.69
N ALA A 178 -4.41 -22.02 9.37
CA ALA A 178 -3.67 -23.14 8.77
C ALA A 178 -4.61 -24.18 8.12
N GLY A 179 -5.70 -24.54 8.82
CA GLY A 179 -6.69 -25.51 8.31
C GLY A 179 -7.56 -25.00 7.14
N ALA A 180 -7.44 -23.73 6.74
CA ALA A 180 -8.17 -23.17 5.61
C ALA A 180 -7.37 -23.24 4.29
N LEU A 181 -6.10 -23.60 4.34
CA LEU A 181 -5.27 -23.72 3.13
C LEU A 181 -5.54 -25.04 2.39
N PRO A 182 -5.56 -25.03 1.05
CA PRO A 182 -5.62 -26.28 0.29
C PRO A 182 -4.35 -27.11 0.50
N PRO A 183 -4.39 -28.45 0.33
CA PRO A 183 -3.29 -29.35 0.70
C PRO A 183 -1.93 -28.99 0.09
N ASN A 184 -1.90 -28.56 -1.16
CA ASN A 184 -0.67 -28.13 -1.84
C ASN A 184 -0.06 -26.87 -1.20
N MET A 185 -0.90 -25.94 -0.74
CA MET A 185 -0.45 -24.73 -0.04
C MET A 185 -0.05 -25.03 1.39
N ALA A 186 -0.78 -25.91 2.08
CA ALA A 186 -0.41 -26.37 3.42
C ALA A 186 0.92 -27.14 3.44
N ALA A 187 1.30 -27.80 2.34
CA ALA A 187 2.61 -28.44 2.19
C ALA A 187 3.74 -27.44 1.90
N THR A 188 3.42 -26.26 1.35
CA THR A 188 4.41 -25.23 0.97
C THR A 188 4.62 -24.19 2.06
N PHE A 189 3.54 -23.83 2.76
CA PHE A 189 3.49 -22.73 3.70
C PHE A 189 3.27 -23.19 5.13
N ASN A 190 4.06 -22.64 6.04
CA ASN A 190 3.76 -22.62 7.46
C ASN A 190 2.98 -21.37 7.81
N VAL A 191 1.95 -21.49 8.65
CA VAL A 191 1.17 -20.34 9.12
C VAL A 191 1.61 -20.00 10.54
N VAL A 192 2.17 -18.80 10.74
CA VAL A 192 2.60 -18.27 12.03
C VAL A 192 1.89 -16.94 12.25
N ASP A 193 1.10 -16.84 13.32
CA ASP A 193 0.30 -15.64 13.66
C ASP A 193 -0.56 -15.11 12.49
N GLY A 194 -1.05 -16.02 11.65
CA GLY A 194 -1.89 -15.69 10.49
C GLY A 194 -1.14 -15.21 9.25
N VAL A 195 0.20 -15.23 9.27
CA VAL A 195 1.08 -14.94 8.14
C VAL A 195 1.57 -16.26 7.54
N LEU A 196 1.58 -16.36 6.21
CA LEU A 196 2.11 -17.53 5.54
C LEU A 196 3.61 -17.35 5.30
N TYR A 197 4.41 -18.38 5.59
CA TYR A 197 5.85 -18.41 5.36
C TYR A 197 6.22 -19.61 4.49
N ALA A 198 6.98 -19.37 3.43
CA ALA A 198 7.57 -20.41 2.57
C ALA A 198 9.10 -20.29 2.58
N GLY A 199 9.78 -21.42 2.39
CA GLY A 199 11.25 -21.46 2.33
C GLY A 199 11.93 -21.52 3.70
N GLY A 200 11.33 -22.21 4.68
CA GLY A 200 11.98 -22.56 5.95
C GLY A 200 11.29 -22.01 7.20
N ASP A 201 12.09 -21.80 8.24
CA ASP A 201 11.67 -21.27 9.55
C ASP A 201 11.43 -19.76 9.50
N ALA A 202 10.27 -19.32 9.98
CA ALA A 202 9.93 -17.90 10.06
C ALA A 202 10.85 -17.10 11.00
N ALA A 203 11.42 -17.75 12.02
CA ALA A 203 12.35 -17.12 12.96
C ALA A 203 13.77 -16.98 12.39
N HIS A 204 14.14 -17.86 11.45
CA HIS A 204 15.46 -17.88 10.82
C HIS A 204 15.33 -17.93 9.29
N PRO A 205 14.86 -16.84 8.66
CA PRO A 205 14.64 -16.81 7.22
C PRO A 205 15.96 -16.92 6.45
N GLN A 206 15.89 -17.57 5.29
CA GLN A 206 16.98 -17.73 4.35
C GLN A 206 16.73 -16.88 3.11
N ILE A 207 17.77 -16.67 2.30
CA ILE A 207 17.60 -15.96 1.03
C ILE A 207 16.57 -16.69 0.17
N GLY A 208 15.54 -15.98 -0.27
CA GLY A 208 14.41 -16.55 -1.00
C GLY A 208 13.23 -16.99 -0.13
N SER A 209 13.33 -16.97 1.21
CA SER A 209 12.16 -17.19 2.05
C SER A 209 11.12 -16.13 1.76
N VAL A 210 9.86 -16.54 1.63
CA VAL A 210 8.74 -15.65 1.30
C VAL A 210 7.80 -15.59 2.49
N ARG A 211 7.30 -14.39 2.80
CA ARG A 211 6.18 -14.20 3.72
C ARG A 211 5.04 -13.49 3.02
N VAL A 212 3.82 -13.97 3.26
CA VAL A 212 2.60 -13.44 2.67
C VAL A 212 1.68 -12.98 3.78
N ARG A 213 1.31 -11.70 3.74
CA ARG A 213 0.33 -11.09 4.64
C ARG A 213 -0.91 -10.72 3.88
N TYR A 214 -2.05 -10.81 4.56
CA TYR A 214 -3.31 -10.33 4.04
C TYR A 214 -3.85 -9.21 4.90
N ARG A 215 -4.47 -8.26 4.22
CA ARG A 215 -5.35 -7.26 4.83
C ARG A 215 -6.69 -7.27 4.12
N ILE A 216 -7.72 -6.82 4.80
CA ILE A 216 -9.07 -6.75 4.25
C ILE A 216 -9.70 -5.39 4.46
N VAL A 217 -10.61 -5.04 3.56
CA VAL A 217 -11.68 -4.06 3.83
C VAL A 217 -12.90 -4.86 4.29
N PRO A 218 -13.35 -4.74 5.54
CA PRO A 218 -14.49 -5.50 6.05
C PRO A 218 -15.80 -5.17 5.31
N ALA A 219 -16.70 -6.14 5.19
CA ALA A 219 -18.08 -5.91 4.77
C ALA A 219 -18.95 -5.34 5.92
N GLY A 220 -18.47 -4.23 6.47
CA GLY A 220 -19.08 -3.52 7.60
C GLY A 220 -19.96 -2.35 7.19
N ALA A 221 -20.29 -1.53 8.17
CA ALA A 221 -20.92 -0.23 7.95
C ALA A 221 -19.89 0.73 7.32
N VAL A 222 -20.32 1.44 6.27
CA VAL A 222 -19.50 2.39 5.53
C VAL A 222 -20.31 3.65 5.22
N ASP A 223 -19.61 4.74 4.94
CA ASP A 223 -20.15 5.96 4.35
C ASP A 223 -19.30 6.28 3.11
N LEU A 224 -19.92 6.19 1.93
CA LEU A 224 -19.24 6.32 0.64
C LEU A 224 -19.75 7.56 -0.10
N ALA A 225 -18.82 8.35 -0.62
CA ALA A 225 -19.11 9.45 -1.53
C ALA A 225 -18.68 9.06 -2.95
N GLY A 226 -19.55 9.28 -3.93
CA GLY A 226 -19.29 8.91 -5.31
C GLY A 226 -20.32 9.50 -6.27
N VAL A 227 -20.29 9.03 -7.50
CA VAL A 227 -21.25 9.40 -8.55
C VAL A 227 -22.24 8.26 -8.74
N LYS A 228 -23.54 8.53 -8.58
CA LYS A 228 -24.59 7.55 -8.88
C LYS A 228 -24.91 7.59 -10.38
N ARG A 229 -24.86 6.42 -11.04
CA ARG A 229 -25.31 6.21 -12.42
C ARG A 229 -26.26 5.02 -12.45
N GLY A 230 -27.57 5.29 -12.54
CA GLY A 230 -28.59 4.25 -12.38
C GLY A 230 -28.49 3.58 -11.00
N ASN A 231 -28.22 2.28 -10.97
CA ASN A 231 -28.04 1.50 -9.75
C ASN A 231 -26.56 1.27 -9.36
N LYS A 232 -25.61 2.01 -9.95
CA LYS A 232 -24.18 1.94 -9.61
C LYS A 232 -23.72 3.19 -8.87
N LEU A 233 -22.85 2.99 -7.88
CA LEU A 233 -22.08 4.04 -7.20
C LEU A 233 -20.62 3.89 -7.62
N GLU A 234 -20.08 4.92 -8.26
CA GLU A 234 -18.74 4.93 -8.86
C GLU A 234 -17.86 6.00 -8.22
N ALA A 235 -16.53 5.85 -8.30
CA ALA A 235 -15.60 6.92 -7.96
C ALA A 235 -15.78 8.13 -8.90
N GLN A 236 -15.45 9.33 -8.41
CA GLN A 236 -15.49 10.56 -9.21
C GLN A 236 -14.45 10.57 -10.33
#